data_AF-F5LRS7-F1
#
_entry.id   AF-F5LRS7-F1
#
_cell.length_a   1.000
_cell.length_b   1.000
_cell.length_c   1.000
_cell.angle_alpha   90.00
_cell.angle_beta   90.00
_cell.angle_gamma   90.00
#
_symmetry.space_group_name_H-M   'P 1'
#
loop_
_entity.id
_entity.type
_entity.pdbx_description
1 polymer ?
#
loop_
_entity_poly.entity_id
_entity_poly.type
_entity_poly.pdbx_seq_one_letter_code
_entity_poly.pdbx_strand_id
1 'polypeptide(L)'
;MMTVLAKREVQYTLMTGIALDELAERKLLPEPLQSILEADEPLYGVDETLALGIVHVYGMIGLTSFGYLDKQKIGVIRDLNDHQREIHVFLDDLVAGLAAAASARIAHQNKPVSTYFEELCETGETGVDTKEPA
;
A
#
# COMPACT_ATOMS: atom_id res chain seq x y z
N MET A 1 0.94 -10.10 -3.77
CA MET A 1 -0.34 -9.55 -4.27
C MET A 1 -1.52 -10.45 -3.91
N MET A 2 -1.62 -11.68 -4.45
CA MET A 2 -2.81 -12.55 -4.28
C MET A 2 -3.23 -12.80 -2.82
N THR A 3 -2.27 -12.95 -1.90
CA THR A 3 -2.57 -13.11 -0.46
C THR A 3 -3.26 -11.89 0.15
N VAL A 4 -2.93 -10.68 -0.33
CA VAL A 4 -3.55 -9.41 0.13
C VAL A 4 -4.99 -9.35 -0.39
N LEU A 5 -5.18 -9.64 -1.69
CA LEU A 5 -6.50 -9.69 -2.33
C LEU A 5 -7.43 -10.76 -1.75
N ALA A 6 -6.90 -11.81 -1.13
CA ALA A 6 -7.71 -12.84 -0.48
C ALA A 6 -8.37 -12.38 0.84
N LYS A 7 -8.03 -11.18 1.34
CA LYS A 7 -8.59 -10.64 2.58
C LYS A 7 -9.92 -9.94 2.29
N ARG A 8 -10.96 -10.30 3.05
CA ARG A 8 -12.31 -9.72 2.90
C ARG A 8 -12.32 -8.20 3.03
N GLU A 9 -11.58 -7.65 3.97
CA GLU A 9 -11.45 -6.21 4.17
C GLU A 9 -10.92 -5.52 2.91
N VAL A 10 -9.83 -6.03 2.34
CA VAL A 10 -9.27 -5.55 1.07
C VAL A 10 -10.29 -5.61 -0.07
N GLN A 11 -11.03 -6.72 -0.19
CA GLN A 11 -12.06 -6.88 -1.23
C GLN A 11 -13.19 -5.86 -1.09
N TYR A 12 -13.70 -5.67 0.13
CA TYR A 12 -14.78 -4.71 0.39
C TYR A 12 -14.33 -3.28 0.14
N THR A 13 -13.10 -2.94 0.53
CA THR A 13 -12.51 -1.63 0.24
C THR A 13 -12.41 -1.39 -1.27
N LEU A 14 -11.87 -2.35 -2.02
CA LEU A 14 -11.75 -2.26 -3.49
C LEU A 14 -13.13 -2.12 -4.15
N MET A 15 -14.09 -2.97 -3.78
CA MET A 15 -15.46 -2.90 -4.32
C MET A 15 -16.12 -1.55 -4.04
N THR A 16 -15.90 -0.98 -2.86
CA THR A 16 -16.52 0.29 -2.46
C THR A 16 -15.93 1.46 -3.24
N GLY A 17 -14.60 1.59 -3.31
CA GLY A 17 -13.97 2.70 -4.02
C GLY A 17 -14.22 2.65 -5.53
N ILE A 18 -14.08 1.47 -6.15
CA ILE A 18 -14.38 1.30 -7.58
C ILE A 18 -15.84 1.65 -7.89
N ALA A 19 -16.79 1.28 -7.03
CA ALA A 19 -18.19 1.64 -7.23
C ALA A 19 -18.42 3.14 -7.13
N LEU A 20 -17.69 3.87 -6.28
CA LEU A 20 -17.78 5.33 -6.17
C LEU A 20 -17.24 6.02 -7.42
N ASP A 21 -16.08 5.59 -7.91
CA ASP A 21 -15.51 6.05 -9.18
C ASP A 21 -16.48 5.82 -10.35
N GLU A 22 -17.02 4.59 -10.50
CA GLU A 22 -18.01 4.29 -11.55
C GLU A 22 -19.28 5.15 -11.46
N LEU A 23 -19.76 5.42 -10.24
CA LEU A 23 -20.94 6.27 -10.03
C LEU A 23 -20.64 7.73 -10.35
N ALA A 24 -19.44 8.21 -10.02
CA ALA A 24 -18.97 9.54 -10.37
C ALA A 24 -18.90 9.69 -11.90
N GLU A 25 -18.30 8.73 -12.60
CA GLU A 25 -18.19 8.76 -14.08
C GLU A 25 -19.57 8.82 -14.75
N ARG A 26 -20.55 8.10 -14.19
CA ARG A 26 -21.93 8.06 -14.70
C ARG A 26 -22.77 9.26 -14.27
N LYS A 27 -22.22 10.20 -13.50
CA LYS A 27 -22.92 11.36 -12.93
C LYS A 27 -24.13 10.99 -12.08
N LEU A 28 -24.00 9.91 -11.30
CA LEU A 28 -25.07 9.36 -10.46
C LEU A 28 -24.92 9.72 -8.97
N LEU A 29 -23.86 10.45 -8.59
CA LEU A 29 -23.68 10.90 -7.21
C LEU A 29 -24.51 12.15 -6.93
N PRO A 30 -24.97 12.34 -5.68
CA PRO A 30 -25.62 13.57 -5.28
C PRO A 30 -24.62 14.74 -5.22
N GLU A 31 -25.08 15.96 -5.45
CA GLU A 31 -24.29 17.16 -5.14
C GLU A 31 -24.22 17.39 -3.62
N PRO A 32 -23.08 17.89 -3.08
CA PRO A 32 -21.89 18.36 -3.79
C PRO A 32 -20.85 17.27 -4.10
N LEU A 33 -21.12 16.01 -3.72
CA LEU A 33 -20.15 14.92 -3.83
C LEU A 33 -19.73 14.69 -5.29
N GLN A 34 -20.68 14.74 -6.22
CA GLN A 34 -20.39 14.63 -7.65
C GLN A 34 -19.32 15.64 -8.11
N SER A 35 -19.53 16.93 -7.82
CA SER A 35 -18.57 17.99 -8.19
C SER A 35 -17.22 17.83 -7.51
N ILE A 36 -17.18 17.33 -6.28
CA ILE A 36 -15.95 17.09 -5.51
C ILE A 36 -15.09 16.02 -6.18
N LEU A 37 -15.70 14.89 -6.57
CA LEU A 37 -14.97 13.80 -7.23
C LEU A 37 -14.59 14.16 -8.67
N GLU A 38 -15.47 14.85 -9.42
CA GLU A 38 -15.14 15.31 -10.78
C GLU A 38 -13.96 16.28 -10.81
N ALA A 39 -13.81 17.08 -9.75
CA ALA A 39 -12.72 18.05 -9.63
C ALA A 39 -11.44 17.46 -9.04
N ASP A 40 -11.47 16.21 -8.56
CA ASP A 40 -10.38 15.61 -7.79
C ASP A 40 -9.91 16.56 -6.67
N GLU A 41 -10.87 17.00 -5.83
CA GLU A 41 -10.68 18.07 -4.85
C GLU A 41 -9.57 17.70 -3.83
N PRO A 42 -8.46 18.45 -3.75
CA PRO A 42 -7.31 18.08 -2.90
C PRO A 42 -7.58 17.98 -1.40
N LEU A 43 -8.70 18.53 -0.91
CA LEU A 43 -9.12 18.43 0.48
C LEU A 43 -10.03 17.22 0.77
N TYR A 44 -10.41 16.46 -0.24
CA TYR A 44 -11.24 15.27 -0.13
C TYR A 44 -10.40 14.02 0.17
N GLY A 45 -9.95 13.83 1.41
CA GLY A 45 -9.10 12.68 1.80
C GLY A 45 -9.85 11.37 2.14
N VAL A 46 -11.05 11.15 1.58
CA VAL A 46 -11.87 9.95 1.90
C VAL A 46 -11.37 8.72 1.16
N ASP A 47 -10.90 8.89 -0.06
CA ASP A 47 -10.11 7.95 -0.85
C ASP A 47 -8.89 7.40 -0.08
N GLU A 48 -8.03 8.27 0.43
CA GLU A 48 -6.86 7.90 1.23
C GLU A 48 -7.30 7.14 2.48
N THR A 49 -8.33 7.62 3.17
CA THR A 49 -8.89 6.97 4.36
C THR A 49 -9.40 5.56 4.05
N LEU A 50 -10.03 5.38 2.89
CA LEU A 50 -10.50 4.08 2.43
C LEU A 50 -9.30 3.16 2.10
N ALA A 51 -8.29 3.68 1.40
CA ALA A 51 -7.06 2.96 1.07
C ALA A 51 -6.26 2.52 2.30
N LEU A 52 -6.28 3.31 3.39
CA LEU A 52 -5.70 2.93 4.69
C LEU A 52 -6.32 1.64 5.25
N GLY A 53 -7.58 1.33 4.92
CA GLY A 53 -8.21 0.06 5.26
C GLY A 53 -7.47 -1.15 4.69
N ILE A 54 -6.87 -1.03 3.50
CA ILE A 54 -6.02 -2.08 2.90
C ILE A 54 -4.66 -2.15 3.61
N VAL A 55 -4.07 -0.99 3.88
CA VAL A 55 -2.73 -0.87 4.45
C VAL A 55 -2.68 -1.43 5.87
N HIS A 56 -3.68 -1.13 6.70
CA HIS A 56 -3.74 -1.56 8.10
C HIS A 56 -3.77 -3.08 8.27
N VAL A 57 -4.22 -3.85 7.28
CA VAL A 57 -4.20 -5.32 7.30
C VAL A 57 -2.80 -5.89 7.51
N TYR A 58 -1.75 -5.15 7.10
CA TYR A 58 -0.34 -5.57 7.22
C TYR A 58 0.49 -4.67 8.15
N GLY A 59 -0.19 -3.83 8.95
CA GLY A 59 0.38 -3.01 10.01
C GLY A 59 1.13 -1.76 9.52
N MET A 60 1.77 -1.07 10.47
CA MET A 60 2.35 0.27 10.28
C MET A 60 3.48 0.34 9.24
N ILE A 61 4.12 -0.79 8.90
CA ILE A 61 5.17 -0.84 7.86
C ILE A 61 4.61 -0.44 6.50
N GLY A 62 3.35 -0.79 6.22
CA GLY A 62 2.70 -0.41 4.96
C GLY A 62 2.40 1.09 4.89
N LEU A 63 2.24 1.77 6.03
CA LEU A 63 1.80 3.17 6.07
C LEU A 63 2.82 4.12 5.43
N THR A 64 4.11 3.93 5.72
CA THR A 64 5.18 4.74 5.13
C THR A 64 5.32 4.48 3.63
N SER A 65 5.14 3.23 3.20
CA SER A 65 5.16 2.87 1.77
C SER A 65 3.97 3.47 1.04
N PHE A 66 2.79 3.46 1.65
CA PHE A 66 1.58 4.05 1.08
C PHE A 66 1.75 5.56 0.88
N GLY A 67 2.08 6.31 1.93
CA GLY A 67 2.26 7.75 1.81
C GLY A 67 3.39 8.17 0.85
N TYR A 68 4.38 7.30 0.64
CA TYR A 68 5.39 7.51 -0.41
C TYR A 68 4.79 7.31 -1.82
N LEU A 69 4.05 6.22 -2.04
CA LEU A 69 3.46 5.89 -3.34
C LEU A 69 2.39 6.90 -3.75
N ASP A 70 1.53 7.29 -2.81
CA ASP A 70 0.52 8.32 -3.00
C ASP A 70 1.18 9.66 -3.40
N LYS A 71 2.17 10.16 -2.65
CA LYS A 71 2.85 11.41 -3.04
C LYS A 71 3.62 11.36 -4.35
N GLN A 72 4.24 10.23 -4.67
CA GLN A 72 5.10 10.14 -5.85
C GLN A 72 4.33 9.80 -7.12
N LYS A 73 3.11 9.23 -7.00
CA LYS A 73 2.27 8.69 -8.09
C LYS A 73 3.14 8.11 -9.22
N ILE A 74 3.74 6.95 -9.00
CA ILE A 74 4.68 6.30 -9.95
C ILE A 74 4.04 5.14 -10.72
N GLY A 75 4.53 4.90 -11.94
CA GLY A 75 4.08 3.77 -12.78
C GLY A 75 2.57 3.83 -13.03
N VAL A 76 1.88 2.71 -12.81
CA VAL A 76 0.43 2.61 -13.04
C VAL A 76 -0.39 3.61 -12.21
N ILE A 77 0.08 4.00 -11.02
CA ILE A 77 -0.62 4.99 -10.18
C ILE A 77 -0.61 6.35 -10.89
N ARG A 78 0.53 6.69 -11.51
CA ARG A 78 0.63 7.89 -12.35
C ARG A 78 -0.33 7.84 -13.52
N ASP A 79 -0.34 6.70 -14.19
CA ASP A 79 -1.15 6.52 -15.38
C ASP A 79 -2.62 6.73 -15.00
N LEU A 80 -3.10 6.13 -13.91
CA LEU A 80 -4.45 6.31 -13.40
C LEU A 80 -4.76 7.77 -13.03
N ASN A 81 -3.84 8.45 -12.32
CA ASN A 81 -4.00 9.85 -11.92
C ASN A 81 -4.03 10.83 -13.11
N ASP A 82 -3.30 10.54 -14.20
CA ASP A 82 -3.19 11.45 -15.35
C ASP A 82 -4.39 11.33 -16.33
N HIS A 83 -5.40 10.49 -16.06
CA HIS A 83 -6.56 10.32 -16.94
C HIS A 83 -7.55 11.49 -16.84
N GLN A 84 -7.64 12.29 -17.90
CA GLN A 84 -8.58 13.42 -17.96
C GLN A 84 -10.03 13.05 -18.32
N ARG A 85 -10.30 11.78 -18.70
CA ARG A 85 -11.62 11.35 -19.21
C ARG A 85 -12.35 10.36 -18.31
N GLU A 86 -11.63 9.76 -17.38
CA GLU A 86 -12.10 8.74 -16.45
C GLU A 86 -11.89 9.29 -15.04
N ILE A 87 -12.76 8.94 -14.11
CA ILE A 87 -12.70 9.44 -12.72
C ILE A 87 -12.11 8.32 -11.88
N HIS A 88 -10.86 8.50 -11.47
CA HIS A 88 -10.07 7.53 -10.71
C HIS A 88 -9.63 8.10 -9.36
N VAL A 89 -10.54 8.75 -8.64
CA VAL A 89 -10.25 9.40 -7.33
C VAL A 89 -9.96 8.34 -6.27
N PHE A 90 -10.68 7.22 -6.29
CA PHE A 90 -10.41 6.13 -5.34
C PHE A 90 -9.40 5.13 -5.89
N LEU A 91 -9.44 4.84 -7.19
CA LEU A 91 -8.71 3.71 -7.77
C LEU A 91 -7.19 3.82 -7.64
N ASP A 92 -6.61 5.00 -7.81
CA ASP A 92 -5.16 5.21 -7.74
C ASP A 92 -4.60 4.97 -6.32
N ASP A 93 -5.31 5.46 -5.30
CA ASP A 93 -4.99 5.26 -3.89
C ASP A 93 -5.24 3.83 -3.43
N LEU A 94 -6.29 3.18 -3.95
CA LEU A 94 -6.52 1.75 -3.72
C LEU A 94 -5.38 0.90 -4.27
N VAL A 95 -4.86 1.24 -5.46
CA VAL A 95 -3.71 0.57 -6.06
C VAL A 95 -2.44 0.84 -5.25
N ALA A 96 -2.23 2.08 -4.80
CA ALA A 96 -1.12 2.45 -3.92
C ALA A 96 -1.17 1.67 -2.59
N GLY A 97 -2.35 1.60 -1.96
CA GLY A 97 -2.59 0.88 -0.71
C GLY A 97 -2.35 -0.63 -0.87
N LEU A 98 -2.79 -1.22 -1.98
CA LEU A 98 -2.57 -2.64 -2.29
C LEU A 98 -1.08 -2.95 -2.49
N ALA A 99 -0.36 -2.09 -3.23
CA ALA A 99 1.09 -2.23 -3.43
C ALA A 99 1.85 -2.11 -2.11
N ALA A 100 1.49 -1.12 -1.27
CA ALA A 100 2.07 -0.91 0.05
C ALA A 100 1.82 -2.11 0.99
N ALA A 101 0.59 -2.62 1.04
CA ALA A 101 0.24 -3.82 1.82
C ALA A 101 0.99 -5.06 1.33
N ALA A 102 1.14 -5.23 0.01
CA ALA A 102 1.90 -6.32 -0.56
C ALA A 102 3.39 -6.22 -0.20
N SER A 103 3.97 -5.02 -0.23
CA SER A 103 5.34 -4.72 0.19
C SER A 103 5.54 -5.04 1.67
N ALA A 104 4.66 -4.54 2.55
CA ALA A 104 4.70 -4.81 3.98
C ALA A 104 4.63 -6.31 4.28
N ARG A 105 3.78 -7.06 3.58
CA ARG A 105 3.74 -8.53 3.71
C ARG A 105 5.08 -9.18 3.38
N ILE A 106 5.74 -8.75 2.30
CA ILE A 106 7.04 -9.30 1.91
C ILE A 106 8.09 -8.97 2.97
N ALA A 107 8.09 -7.75 3.51
CA ALA A 107 8.99 -7.34 4.58
C ALA A 107 8.84 -8.22 5.83
N HIS A 108 7.60 -8.55 6.24
CA HIS A 108 7.33 -9.46 7.36
C HIS A 108 7.76 -10.91 7.09
N GLN A 109 7.91 -11.31 5.83
CA GLN A 109 8.35 -12.66 5.45
C GLN A 109 9.88 -12.78 5.37
N ASN A 110 10.62 -11.67 5.43
CA ASN A 110 12.08 -11.70 5.45
C ASN A 110 12.59 -12.20 6.80
N LYS A 111 13.61 -13.07 6.77
CA LYS A 111 14.12 -13.81 7.93
C LYS A 111 14.40 -12.88 9.12
N PRO A 112 13.95 -13.25 10.35
CA PRO A 112 14.33 -12.53 11.55
C PRO A 112 15.85 -12.57 11.74
N VAL A 113 16.40 -11.53 12.38
CA VAL A 113 17.84 -11.39 12.64
C VAL A 113 18.44 -12.63 13.33
N SER A 114 17.65 -13.37 14.14
CA SER A 114 18.15 -14.58 14.81
C SER A 114 18.56 -15.68 13.83
N THR A 115 17.97 -15.72 12.63
CA THR A 115 18.35 -16.69 11.59
C THR A 115 19.76 -16.46 11.07
N TYR A 116 20.26 -15.21 11.08
CA TYR A 116 21.66 -14.92 10.76
C TYR A 116 22.60 -15.40 11.87
N PHE A 117 22.18 -15.31 13.14
CA PHE A 117 22.96 -15.83 14.26
C PHE A 117 23.01 -17.36 14.26
N GLU A 118 21.93 -18.05 13.89
CA GLU A 118 21.90 -19.51 13.73
C GLU A 118 22.76 -19.95 12.55
N GLU A 119 22.69 -19.29 11.39
CA GLU A 119 23.56 -19.58 10.24
C GLU A 119 25.04 -19.34 10.56
N LEU A 120 25.39 -18.28 11.31
CA LEU A 120 26.77 -18.03 11.78
C LEU A 120 27.24 -19.09 12.80
N CYS A 121 26.36 -19.64 13.62
CA CYS A 121 26.69 -20.73 14.55
C CYS A 121 26.85 -22.08 13.83
N GLU A 122 26.12 -22.30 12.73
CA GLU A 122 26.21 -23.52 11.91
C GLU A 122 27.43 -23.52 10.98
N THR A 123 27.84 -22.37 10.46
CA THR A 123 29.10 -22.20 9.74
C THR A 123 30.23 -21.95 10.74
N GLY A 124 30.67 -23.00 11.43
CA GLY A 124 31.74 -22.91 12.43
C GLY A 124 33.06 -22.36 11.87
N GLU A 125 33.26 -21.04 11.97
CA GLU A 125 34.59 -20.44 12.03
C GLU A 125 35.09 -20.55 13.47
N THR A 126 35.69 -21.70 13.78
CA THR A 126 36.54 -21.85 14.97
C THR A 126 37.80 -21.01 14.78
N GLY A 127 37.90 -19.87 15.46
CA GLY A 127 39.07 -19.02 15.34
C GLY A 127 39.14 -17.81 16.26
N VAL A 128 38.74 -17.93 17.53
CA VAL A 128 39.20 -16.96 18.54
C VAL A 128 40.58 -17.41 18.99
N ASP A 129 41.64 -16.93 18.31
CA ASP A 129 43.00 -17.00 18.83
C ASP A 129 43.15 -15.90 19.89
N THR A 130 43.10 -16.34 21.15
CA THR A 130 43.45 -15.53 22.32
C THR A 130 44.92 -15.15 22.24
N LYS A 131 45.21 -13.92 21.81
CA LYS A 131 46.48 -13.27 22.14
C LYS A 131 46.24 -11.88 22.67
N GLU A 132 46.19 -11.83 23.99
CA GLU A 132 46.58 -10.67 24.79
C GLU A 132 48.07 -10.39 24.54
N PRO A 133 48.47 -9.12 24.39
CA PRO A 133 49.84 -8.78 24.75
C PRO A 133 49.97 -7.49 25.59
N ALA A 134 50.69 -7.69 26.69
CA ALA A 134 51.57 -6.79 27.46
C ALA A 134 50.96 -5.68 28.33
#